data_AF-C9MZF3-F1
#
_entry.id   AF-C9MZF3-F1
#
_cell.length_a   1.000
_cell.length_b   1.000
_cell.length_c   1.000
_cell.angle_alpha   90.00
_cell.angle_beta   90.00
_cell.angle_gamma   90.00
#
_symmetry.space_group_name_H-M   'P 1'
#
loop_
_entity.id
_entity.type
_entity.pdbx_description
1 polymer ?
#
loop_
_entity_poly.entity_id
_entity_poly.type
_entity_poly.pdbx_seq_one_letter_code
_entity_poly.pdbx_strand_id
1 'polypeptide(L)'
;MFDNIKKAGKRAIKLNDDDEVMYIGLTSGTSEDEVFAATRNGIAIRFSEKDVRSMGTGAAGVKGITLRDKDKIVGAAIINSEMNNDEMRILTITEEGYGKRTKLSEYRLTSRGGKGIINAKLNDKTGKIVDVKIVTENDEIMLITSEGTLIRTSVNNVSVIGRSASGVRIMKVRNNEKIASVVKITEEPELSEDEQ
;
A
#
# COMPACT_ATOMS: atom_id res chain seq x y z
N MET A 1 1.55 25.80 2.03
CA MET A 1 0.05 25.80 2.10
C MET A 1 -0.50 25.32 3.46
N PHE A 2 0.29 24.53 4.20
CA PHE A 2 -0.02 24.03 5.55
C PHE A 2 0.90 24.61 6.63
N ASP A 3 1.68 25.65 6.29
CA ASP A 3 2.72 26.22 7.16
C ASP A 3 2.15 26.97 8.38
N ASN A 4 0.84 27.24 8.40
CA ASN A 4 0.12 27.87 9.50
C ASN A 4 -1.23 27.18 9.75
N ILE A 5 -1.21 25.98 10.33
CA ILE A 5 -2.41 25.25 10.76
C ILE A 5 -2.82 25.71 12.17
N LYS A 6 -4.08 26.11 12.33
CA LYS A 6 -4.68 26.40 13.64
C LYS A 6 -4.93 25.10 14.40
N LYS A 7 -4.98 25.14 15.74
CA LYS A 7 -5.33 23.97 16.58
C LYS A 7 -6.63 23.26 16.15
N ALA A 8 -7.58 24.00 15.56
CA ALA A 8 -8.85 23.46 15.06
C ALA A 8 -8.72 22.64 13.76
N GLY A 9 -7.52 22.53 13.17
CA GLY A 9 -7.29 21.84 11.91
C GLY A 9 -7.72 22.64 10.67
N LYS A 10 -7.45 22.08 9.51
CA LYS A 10 -7.85 22.62 8.20
C LYS A 10 -8.30 21.46 7.32
N ARG A 11 -9.43 21.63 6.61
CA ARG A 11 -9.88 20.65 5.61
C ARG A 11 -8.83 20.52 4.52
N ALA A 12 -8.33 19.31 4.29
CA ALA A 12 -7.31 19.01 3.27
C ALA A 12 -7.93 18.53 1.94
N ILE A 13 -9.07 17.84 2.00
CA ILE A 13 -9.79 17.31 0.84
C ILE A 13 -11.30 17.29 1.12
N LYS A 14 -12.13 17.39 0.08
CA LYS A 14 -13.56 17.12 0.16
C LYS A 14 -13.81 15.63 -0.08
N LEU A 15 -14.47 14.95 0.86
CA LEU A 15 -14.91 13.55 0.71
C LEU A 15 -16.42 13.49 0.42
N ASN A 16 -16.85 12.45 -0.27
CA ASN A 16 -18.25 12.06 -0.32
C ASN A 16 -18.60 11.27 0.95
N ASP A 17 -19.90 11.11 1.24
CA ASP A 17 -20.36 10.53 2.51
C ASP A 17 -19.90 9.08 2.73
N ASP A 18 -19.70 8.31 1.65
CA ASP A 18 -19.25 6.92 1.69
C ASP A 18 -17.74 6.74 1.44
N ASP A 19 -16.97 7.84 1.39
CA ASP A 19 -15.52 7.82 1.15
C ASP A 19 -14.71 8.06 2.43
N GLU A 20 -13.57 7.38 2.53
CA GLU A 20 -12.59 7.56 3.59
C GLU A 20 -11.18 7.77 3.02
N VAL A 21 -10.32 8.47 3.77
CA VAL A 21 -8.91 8.61 3.41
C VAL A 21 -8.15 7.38 3.88
N MET A 22 -7.68 6.57 2.93
CA MET A 22 -6.93 5.35 3.22
C MET A 22 -5.41 5.53 3.27
N TYR A 23 -4.89 6.51 2.52
CA TYR A 23 -3.46 6.72 2.40
C TYR A 23 -3.16 8.18 2.12
N ILE A 24 -2.08 8.67 2.72
CA ILE A 24 -1.48 9.97 2.44
C ILE A 24 0.00 9.71 2.20
N GLY A 25 0.51 10.20 1.08
CA GLY A 25 1.92 10.16 0.73
C GLY A 25 2.36 11.50 0.18
N LEU A 26 3.59 11.87 0.48
CA LEU A 26 4.22 13.07 -0.08
C LEU A 26 4.85 12.70 -1.41
N THR A 27 4.59 13.52 -2.42
CA THR A 27 5.32 13.50 -3.68
C THR A 27 6.30 14.67 -3.71
N SER A 28 7.37 14.53 -4.49
CA SER A 28 8.36 15.57 -4.73
C SER A 28 7.78 16.76 -5.51
N GLY A 29 6.70 16.55 -6.26
CA GLY A 29 6.12 17.55 -7.16
C GLY A 29 6.99 17.79 -8.41
N THR A 30 8.08 17.04 -8.58
CA THR A 30 8.96 17.10 -9.75
C THR A 30 8.37 16.37 -10.95
N SER A 31 7.24 15.68 -10.73
CA SER A 31 6.56 14.88 -11.75
C SER A 31 7.31 13.59 -12.15
N GLU A 32 8.36 13.23 -11.41
CA GLU A 32 9.07 11.96 -11.57
C GLU A 32 8.52 10.85 -10.65
N ASP A 33 7.68 11.22 -9.69
CA ASP A 33 7.08 10.27 -8.77
C ASP A 33 5.94 9.50 -9.43
N GLU A 34 5.65 8.34 -8.86
CA GLU A 34 4.57 7.46 -9.30
C GLU A 34 3.72 7.04 -8.11
N VAL A 35 2.46 6.76 -8.39
CA VAL A 35 1.49 6.29 -7.40
C VAL A 35 1.18 4.83 -7.68
N PHE A 36 1.41 3.98 -6.69
CA PHE A 36 0.90 2.62 -6.65
C PHE A 36 -0.32 2.56 -5.74
N ALA A 37 -1.37 1.84 -6.15
CA ALA A 37 -2.49 1.54 -5.28
C ALA A 37 -3.02 0.14 -5.56
N ALA A 38 -3.48 -0.55 -4.52
CA ALA A 38 -4.13 -1.85 -4.66
C ALA A 38 -5.49 -1.89 -3.98
N THR A 39 -6.31 -2.77 -4.51
CA THR A 39 -7.70 -2.99 -4.14
C THR A 39 -7.87 -4.27 -3.35
N ARG A 40 -8.96 -4.33 -2.59
CA ARG A 40 -9.34 -5.47 -1.76
C ARG A 40 -9.53 -6.75 -2.59
N ASN A 41 -10.02 -6.62 -3.83
CA ASN A 41 -10.26 -7.76 -4.72
C ASN A 41 -9.07 -8.15 -5.61
N GLY A 42 -7.86 -7.65 -5.35
CA GLY A 42 -6.67 -8.18 -6.00
C GLY A 42 -6.30 -7.50 -7.31
N ILE A 43 -6.73 -6.26 -7.52
CA ILE A 43 -6.29 -5.40 -8.62
C ILE A 43 -5.35 -4.31 -8.09
N ALA A 44 -4.31 -3.99 -8.84
CA ALA A 44 -3.42 -2.86 -8.57
C ALA A 44 -3.31 -1.93 -9.78
N ILE A 45 -2.96 -0.67 -9.53
CA ILE A 45 -2.62 0.32 -10.54
C ILE A 45 -1.30 0.99 -10.16
N ARG A 46 -0.51 1.35 -11.19
CA ARG A 46 0.67 2.20 -11.07
C ARG A 46 0.58 3.27 -12.15
N PHE A 47 0.63 4.54 -11.79
CA PHE A 47 0.56 5.66 -12.74
C PHE A 47 1.47 6.80 -12.30
N SER A 48 1.88 7.65 -13.23
CA SER A 48 2.77 8.79 -12.93
C SER A 48 2.02 9.93 -12.25
N GLU A 49 2.68 10.61 -11.31
CA GLU A 49 2.18 11.86 -10.71
C GLU A 49 1.82 12.90 -11.79
N LYS A 50 2.52 12.90 -12.94
CA LYS A 50 2.22 13.77 -14.12
C LYS A 50 0.75 13.76 -14.53
N ASP A 51 0.06 12.63 -14.33
CA ASP A 51 -1.35 12.48 -14.69
C ASP A 51 -2.31 13.17 -13.69
N VAL A 52 -1.78 13.70 -12.58
CA VAL A 52 -2.51 14.37 -11.50
C VAL A 52 -2.15 15.85 -11.47
N ARG A 53 -3.11 16.71 -11.81
CA ARG A 53 -2.96 18.16 -11.63
C ARG A 53 -3.02 18.54 -10.15
N SER A 54 -2.21 19.54 -9.76
CA SER A 54 -2.33 20.18 -8.45
C SER A 54 -3.69 20.86 -8.30
N MET A 55 -4.29 20.76 -7.11
CA MET A 55 -5.61 21.34 -6.79
C MET A 55 -5.62 21.90 -5.37
N GLY A 56 -6.47 22.90 -5.14
CA GLY A 56 -6.68 23.44 -3.79
C GLY A 56 -7.49 22.50 -2.89
N THR A 57 -7.45 22.74 -1.58
CA THR A 57 -8.06 21.88 -0.55
C THR A 57 -9.59 21.77 -0.59
N GLY A 58 -10.26 22.59 -1.41
CA GLY A 58 -11.71 22.49 -1.65
C GLY A 58 -12.10 21.44 -2.69
N ALA A 59 -11.13 20.86 -3.42
CA ALA A 59 -11.38 19.86 -4.44
C ALA A 59 -11.67 18.48 -3.84
N ALA A 60 -12.43 17.66 -4.57
CA ALA A 60 -12.65 16.24 -4.25
C ALA A 60 -11.56 15.31 -4.80
N GLY A 61 -10.61 15.85 -5.58
CA GLY A 61 -9.55 15.09 -6.23
C GLY A 61 -9.90 14.62 -7.64
N VAL A 62 -9.10 13.69 -8.15
CA VAL A 62 -9.28 13.02 -9.46
C VAL A 62 -9.25 11.51 -9.27
N LYS A 63 -9.92 10.77 -10.15
CA LYS A 63 -10.00 9.31 -10.07
C LYS A 63 -8.62 8.65 -10.24
N GLY A 64 -8.12 7.94 -9.23
CA GLY A 64 -6.88 7.16 -9.33
C GLY A 64 -7.03 5.85 -10.11
N ILE A 65 -8.06 5.06 -9.78
CA ILE A 65 -8.37 3.76 -10.41
C ILE A 65 -9.88 3.66 -10.66
N THR A 66 -10.27 2.94 -11.72
CA THR A 66 -11.67 2.52 -11.89
C THR A 66 -11.89 1.21 -11.13
N LEU A 67 -12.57 1.32 -9.99
CA LEU A 67 -13.03 0.19 -9.20
C LEU A 67 -14.14 -0.58 -9.93
N ARG A 68 -14.19 -1.90 -9.73
CA ARG A 68 -15.25 -2.78 -10.25
C ARG A 68 -15.98 -3.39 -9.06
N ASP A 69 -17.26 -3.72 -9.24
CA ASP A 69 -18.08 -4.27 -8.17
C ASP A 69 -18.04 -3.38 -6.91
N LYS A 70 -18.20 -3.97 -5.71
CA LYS A 70 -18.05 -3.28 -4.41
C LYS A 70 -16.60 -3.32 -3.91
N ASP A 71 -15.63 -3.15 -4.80
CA ASP A 71 -14.21 -3.14 -4.46
C ASP A 71 -13.80 -1.82 -3.81
N LYS A 72 -12.70 -1.83 -3.07
CA LYS A 72 -12.16 -0.66 -2.38
C LYS A 72 -10.64 -0.68 -2.32
N ILE A 73 -10.03 0.50 -2.18
CA ILE A 73 -8.59 0.60 -1.94
C ILE A 73 -8.28 0.06 -0.54
N VAL A 74 -7.19 -0.72 -0.44
CA VAL A 74 -6.69 -1.27 0.84
C VAL A 74 -5.27 -0.82 1.16
N GLY A 75 -4.54 -0.30 0.17
CA GLY A 75 -3.24 0.29 0.38
C GLY A 75 -2.76 1.02 -0.86
N ALA A 76 -1.83 1.95 -0.64
CA ALA A 76 -1.17 2.72 -1.67
C ALA A 76 0.27 3.04 -1.23
N ALA A 77 1.10 3.44 -2.19
CA ALA A 77 2.47 3.85 -1.97
C ALA A 77 2.88 4.88 -3.01
N ILE A 78 3.72 5.84 -2.59
CA ILE A 78 4.48 6.69 -3.51
C ILE A 78 5.80 5.99 -3.83
N ILE A 79 6.14 5.96 -5.11
CA ILE A 79 7.43 5.50 -5.63
C ILE A 79 8.12 6.75 -6.15
N ASN A 80 9.21 7.17 -5.51
CA ASN A 80 9.97 8.34 -5.92
C ASN A 80 11.26 7.91 -6.64
N SER A 81 11.93 8.87 -7.28
CA SER A 81 13.16 8.62 -8.05
C SER A 81 14.37 8.22 -7.21
N GLU A 82 14.34 8.43 -5.89
CA GLU A 82 15.43 8.06 -4.97
C GLU A 82 15.39 6.58 -4.60
N MET A 83 14.23 5.92 -4.79
CA MET A 83 14.08 4.50 -4.56
C MET A 83 14.73 3.68 -5.68
N ASN A 84 15.54 2.68 -5.30
CA ASN A 84 16.01 1.70 -6.26
C ASN A 84 14.87 0.72 -6.62
N ASN A 85 14.21 0.95 -7.76
CA ASN A 85 13.09 0.13 -8.23
C ASN A 85 13.39 -1.38 -8.33
N ASP A 86 14.65 -1.78 -8.53
CA ASP A 86 15.05 -3.19 -8.61
C ASP A 86 15.09 -3.88 -7.25
N GLU A 87 15.27 -3.11 -6.18
CA GLU A 87 15.24 -3.60 -4.79
C GLU A 87 13.83 -3.58 -4.19
N MET A 88 12.94 -2.79 -4.77
CA MET A 88 11.57 -2.62 -4.27
C MET A 88 10.66 -3.78 -4.62
N ARG A 89 9.89 -4.22 -3.63
CA ARG A 89 8.87 -5.24 -3.77
C ARG A 89 7.55 -4.75 -3.21
N ILE A 90 6.45 -5.12 -3.86
CA ILE A 90 5.11 -4.96 -3.31
C ILE A 90 4.81 -6.19 -2.46
N LEU A 91 4.75 -6.00 -1.16
CA LEU A 91 4.17 -6.95 -0.23
C LEU A 91 2.64 -6.90 -0.35
N THR A 92 2.00 -8.05 -0.46
CA THR A 92 0.55 -8.20 -0.41
C THR A 92 0.20 -9.23 0.65
N ILE A 93 -0.70 -8.87 1.58
CA ILE A 93 -1.18 -9.74 2.66
C ILE A 93 -2.70 -9.88 2.56
N THR A 94 -3.21 -11.09 2.80
CA THR A 94 -4.63 -11.41 2.77
C THR A 94 -5.18 -11.78 4.15
N GLU A 95 -6.51 -11.74 4.28
CA GLU A 95 -7.21 -11.93 5.57
C GLU A 95 -7.01 -13.33 6.17
N GLU A 96 -6.74 -14.35 5.35
CA GLU A 96 -6.48 -15.73 5.80
C GLU A 96 -4.99 -16.00 6.09
N GLY A 97 -4.17 -14.96 6.22
CA GLY A 97 -2.75 -15.08 6.57
C GLY A 97 -1.84 -15.54 5.43
N TYR A 98 -2.28 -15.39 4.17
CA TYR A 98 -1.44 -15.56 3.01
C TYR A 98 -0.74 -14.25 2.65
N GLY A 99 0.43 -14.36 2.04
CA GLY A 99 1.05 -13.21 1.42
C GLY A 99 2.16 -13.56 0.46
N LYS A 100 2.64 -12.51 -0.20
CA LYS A 100 3.71 -12.58 -1.19
C LYS A 100 4.40 -11.24 -1.33
N ARG A 101 5.64 -11.29 -1.79
CA ARG A 101 6.35 -10.15 -2.35
C ARG A 101 6.39 -10.29 -3.86
N THR A 102 6.19 -9.21 -4.58
CA THR A 102 6.32 -9.19 -6.05
C THR A 102 7.18 -8.01 -6.45
N LYS A 103 8.13 -8.22 -7.37
CA LYS A 103 9.03 -7.15 -7.81
C LYS A 103 8.24 -5.96 -8.34
N LEU A 104 8.65 -4.75 -7.99
CA LEU A 104 7.97 -3.54 -8.45
C LEU A 104 7.96 -3.44 -9.99
N SER A 105 9.04 -3.89 -10.64
CA SER A 105 9.17 -3.95 -12.10
C SER A 105 8.12 -4.82 -12.79
N GLU A 106 7.47 -5.76 -12.10
CA GLU A 106 6.33 -6.47 -12.69
C GLU A 106 5.16 -5.52 -12.90
N TYR A 107 4.95 -4.51 -12.04
CA TYR A 107 3.85 -3.54 -12.16
C TYR A 107 4.21 -2.44 -13.15
N ARG A 108 3.90 -2.68 -14.42
CA ARG A 108 4.03 -1.68 -15.49
C ARG A 108 3.22 -0.42 -15.17
N LEU A 109 3.72 0.72 -15.65
CA LEU A 109 2.95 1.95 -15.69
C LEU A 109 1.70 1.80 -16.56
N THR A 110 0.63 2.41 -16.09
CA THR A 110 -0.69 2.47 -16.73
C THR A 110 -1.24 3.88 -16.58
N SER A 111 -2.19 4.27 -17.43
CA SER A 111 -2.83 5.57 -17.32
C SER A 111 -3.67 5.67 -16.04
N ARG A 112 -3.60 6.83 -15.36
CA ARG A 112 -4.47 7.14 -14.24
C ARG A 112 -5.95 6.95 -14.60
N GLY A 113 -6.72 6.40 -13.66
CA GLY A 113 -8.16 6.12 -13.84
C GLY A 113 -8.44 4.82 -14.60
N GLY A 114 -7.40 4.10 -15.03
CA GLY A 114 -7.52 2.78 -15.66
C GLY A 114 -8.11 1.72 -14.72
N LYS A 115 -8.38 0.53 -15.27
CA LYS A 115 -8.95 -0.60 -14.52
C LYS A 115 -7.91 -1.44 -13.76
N GLY A 116 -6.65 -1.02 -13.74
CA GLY A 116 -5.54 -1.75 -13.14
C GLY A 116 -5.21 -3.10 -13.79
N ILE A 117 -4.30 -3.81 -13.15
CA ILE A 117 -3.79 -5.14 -13.50
C ILE A 117 -3.89 -6.07 -12.28
N ILE A 118 -3.80 -7.38 -12.50
CA ILE A 118 -3.86 -8.36 -11.39
C ILE A 118 -2.71 -8.11 -10.43
N ASN A 119 -3.02 -8.05 -9.13
CA ASN A 119 -2.09 -7.97 -8.02
C ASN A 119 -1.97 -9.32 -7.29
N ALA A 120 -3.06 -10.05 -7.13
CA ALA A 120 -3.08 -11.38 -6.53
C ALA A 120 -4.28 -12.19 -7.05
N LYS A 121 -4.10 -13.49 -7.23
CA LYS A 121 -5.21 -14.40 -7.54
C LYS A 121 -5.86 -14.86 -6.23
N LEU A 122 -7.03 -14.30 -5.94
CA LEU A 122 -7.77 -14.60 -4.71
C LEU A 122 -8.66 -15.83 -4.89
N ASN A 123 -8.82 -16.58 -3.81
CA ASN A 123 -9.73 -17.72 -3.70
C ASN A 123 -10.19 -17.87 -2.24
N ASP A 124 -11.06 -18.84 -1.97
CA ASP A 124 -11.63 -19.04 -0.63
C ASP A 124 -10.58 -19.31 0.45
N LYS A 125 -9.41 -19.87 0.08
CA LYS A 125 -8.33 -20.14 1.05
C LYS A 125 -7.51 -18.91 1.39
N THR A 126 -7.40 -17.95 0.47
CA THR A 126 -6.65 -16.70 0.73
C THR A 126 -7.54 -15.64 1.34
N GLY A 127 -8.83 -15.68 1.04
CA GLY A 127 -9.71 -14.55 1.27
C GLY A 127 -9.25 -13.33 0.47
N LYS A 128 -9.60 -12.14 0.97
CA LYS A 128 -9.39 -10.83 0.34
C LYS A 128 -8.10 -10.16 0.84
N ILE A 129 -7.59 -9.20 0.07
CA ILE A 129 -6.40 -8.44 0.47
C ILE A 129 -6.77 -7.53 1.64
N VAL A 130 -5.92 -7.51 2.67
CA VAL A 130 -6.03 -6.63 3.84
C VAL A 130 -5.15 -5.41 3.65
N ASP A 131 -3.94 -5.59 3.12
CA ASP A 131 -3.00 -4.49 2.96
C ASP A 131 -1.96 -4.78 1.86
N VAL A 132 -1.40 -3.71 1.31
CA VAL A 132 -0.22 -3.74 0.44
C VAL A 132 0.80 -2.70 0.89
N LYS A 133 2.08 -3.06 0.84
CA LYS A 133 3.17 -2.14 1.21
C LYS A 133 4.35 -2.28 0.27
N ILE A 134 5.04 -1.17 0.02
CA ILE A 134 6.36 -1.22 -0.60
C ILE A 134 7.39 -1.58 0.48
N VAL A 135 8.17 -2.62 0.20
CA VAL A 135 9.17 -3.17 1.12
C VAL A 135 10.51 -3.40 0.41
N THR A 136 11.60 -3.24 1.15
CA THR A 136 12.96 -3.68 0.79
C THR A 136 13.26 -5.03 1.46
N GLU A 137 14.49 -5.53 1.37
CA GLU A 137 14.89 -6.76 2.05
C GLU A 137 15.19 -6.56 3.56
N ASN A 138 15.38 -5.31 3.99
CA ASN A 138 15.70 -4.96 5.38
C ASN A 138 14.45 -4.69 6.22
N ASP A 139 13.29 -4.56 5.58
CA ASP A 139 12.03 -4.32 6.29
C ASP A 139 11.57 -5.57 7.07
N GLU A 140 10.85 -5.31 8.15
CA GLU A 140 10.05 -6.31 8.84
C GLU A 140 8.57 -5.94 8.78
N ILE A 141 7.72 -6.93 9.08
CA ILE A 141 6.28 -6.72 9.18
C ILE A 141 5.74 -7.28 10.47
N MET A 142 4.72 -6.60 10.99
CA MET A 142 3.90 -7.07 12.08
C MET A 142 2.47 -7.31 11.58
N LEU A 143 2.02 -8.56 11.72
CA LEU A 143 0.67 -9.00 11.41
C LEU A 143 -0.16 -9.02 12.68
N ILE A 144 -1.36 -8.44 12.64
CA ILE A 144 -2.26 -8.34 13.78
C ILE A 144 -3.60 -8.99 13.40
N THR A 145 -4.05 -9.97 14.18
CA THR A 145 -5.36 -10.61 13.97
C THR A 145 -6.50 -9.82 14.60
N SER A 146 -7.73 -10.12 14.20
CA SER A 146 -8.96 -9.56 14.78
C SER A 146 -9.10 -9.81 16.28
N GLU A 147 -8.46 -10.86 16.81
CA GLU A 147 -8.47 -11.22 18.24
C GLU A 147 -7.20 -10.74 18.96
N GLY A 148 -6.39 -9.91 18.30
CA GLY A 148 -5.21 -9.30 18.91
C GLY A 148 -3.97 -10.19 18.98
N THR A 149 -3.90 -11.29 18.23
CA THR A 149 -2.64 -12.04 18.07
C THR A 149 -1.67 -11.24 17.20
N LEU A 150 -0.44 -11.04 17.66
CA LEU A 150 0.61 -10.35 16.92
C LEU A 150 1.73 -11.30 16.50
N ILE A 151 2.20 -11.16 15.26
CA ILE A 151 3.40 -11.84 14.77
C ILE A 151 4.29 -10.83 14.05
N ARG A 152 5.53 -10.67 14.53
CA ARG A 152 6.60 -9.93 13.83
C ARG A 152 7.46 -10.91 13.04
N THR A 153 7.77 -10.58 11.79
CA THR A 153 8.64 -11.39 10.95
C THR A 153 9.34 -10.53 9.89
N SER A 154 10.58 -10.90 9.55
CA SER A 154 11.26 -10.32 8.41
C SER A 154 10.48 -10.56 7.12
N VAL A 155 10.42 -9.54 6.26
CA VAL A 155 9.84 -9.67 4.91
C VAL A 155 10.53 -10.75 4.09
N ASN A 156 11.78 -11.12 4.43
CA ASN A 156 12.52 -12.19 3.77
C ASN A 156 11.90 -13.58 3.93
N ASN A 157 11.10 -13.79 4.97
CA ASN A 157 10.32 -15.02 5.15
C ASN A 157 9.10 -15.09 4.22
N VAL A 158 8.76 -14.00 3.53
CA VAL A 158 7.67 -13.96 2.56
C VAL A 158 8.21 -14.22 1.16
N SER A 159 7.69 -15.23 0.46
CA SER A 159 8.19 -15.62 -0.86
C SER A 159 8.04 -14.51 -1.91
N VAL A 160 9.07 -14.36 -2.74
CA VAL A 160 9.03 -13.50 -3.93
C VAL A 160 8.42 -14.30 -5.08
N ILE A 161 7.20 -13.95 -5.48
CA ILE A 161 6.46 -14.62 -6.55
C ILE A 161 5.66 -13.62 -7.38
N GLY A 162 5.30 -14.02 -8.60
CA GLY A 162 4.65 -13.14 -9.57
C GLY A 162 3.27 -12.64 -9.16
N ARG A 163 2.80 -11.61 -9.87
CA ARG A 163 1.50 -10.95 -9.60
C ARG A 163 0.30 -11.89 -9.60
N SER A 164 0.20 -12.79 -10.58
CA SER A 164 -0.96 -13.67 -10.75
C SER A 164 -0.99 -14.86 -9.79
N ALA A 165 -0.02 -14.96 -8.87
CA ALA A 165 0.01 -15.98 -7.85
C ALA A 165 -0.84 -15.59 -6.62
N SER A 166 -1.28 -16.59 -5.87
CA SER A 166 -2.09 -16.42 -4.66
C SER A 166 -1.28 -16.07 -3.41
N GLY A 167 0.02 -16.33 -3.42
CA GLY A 167 0.86 -16.23 -2.21
C GLY A 167 1.04 -17.55 -1.48
N VAL A 168 1.88 -17.49 -0.44
CA VAL A 168 2.13 -18.60 0.50
C VAL A 168 1.56 -18.23 1.87
N ARG A 169 1.29 -19.22 2.70
CA ARG A 169 0.81 -18.98 4.06
C ARG A 169 1.97 -18.48 4.91
N ILE A 170 1.85 -17.27 5.46
CA ILE A 170 2.83 -16.65 6.36
C ILE A 170 2.40 -16.85 7.81
N MET A 171 1.10 -16.78 8.07
CA MET A 171 0.50 -16.96 9.39
C MET A 171 -0.67 -17.92 9.30
N LYS A 172 -0.78 -18.84 10.25
CA LYS A 172 -1.99 -19.64 10.42
C LYS A 172 -2.93 -18.88 11.34
N VAL A 173 -4.00 -18.33 10.78
CA VAL A 173 -5.15 -17.86 11.55
C VAL A 173 -5.96 -19.06 12.06
N ARG A 174 -6.51 -18.97 13.27
CA ARG A 174 -7.30 -20.04 13.93
C ARG A 174 -8.70 -19.51 14.23
N ASN A 175 -9.65 -20.37 14.60
CA ASN A 175 -10.93 -19.95 15.21
C ASN A 175 -11.71 -18.86 14.43
N ASN A 176 -11.71 -18.88 13.09
CA ASN A 176 -12.27 -17.83 12.23
C ASN A 176 -11.65 -16.42 12.40
N GLU A 177 -10.52 -16.30 13.10
CA GLU A 177 -9.72 -15.09 13.12
C GLU A 177 -9.25 -14.71 11.72
N LYS A 178 -9.09 -13.42 11.51
CA LYS A 178 -8.54 -12.88 10.27
C LYS A 178 -7.42 -11.92 10.57
N ILE A 179 -6.50 -11.75 9.63
CA ILE A 179 -5.58 -10.62 9.65
C ILE A 179 -6.42 -9.34 9.55
N ALA A 180 -6.30 -8.47 10.54
CA ALA A 180 -7.02 -7.20 10.62
C ALA A 180 -6.13 -6.02 10.21
N SER A 181 -4.82 -6.10 10.50
CA SER A 181 -3.88 -5.03 10.18
C SER A 181 -2.48 -5.56 9.90
N VAL A 182 -1.73 -4.80 9.10
CA VAL A 182 -0.32 -5.05 8.77
C VAL A 182 0.45 -3.75 8.99
N VAL A 183 1.52 -3.84 9.76
CA VAL A 183 2.42 -2.72 10.02
C VAL A 183 3.78 -3.05 9.43
N LYS A 184 4.37 -2.10 8.69
CA LYS A 184 5.76 -2.19 8.23
C LYS A 184 6.64 -1.59 9.31
N ILE A 185 7.69 -2.30 9.66
CA ILE A 185 8.72 -1.85 10.58
C ILE A 185 9.97 -1.69 9.72
N THR A 186 10.44 -0.46 9.59
CA THR A 186 11.69 -0.13 8.91
C THR A 186 12.74 0.08 10.00
N GLU A 187 13.98 -0.35 9.77
CA GLU A 187 15.08 -0.01 10.68
C GLU A 187 15.16 1.51 10.80
N GLU A 188 15.11 2.02 12.03
CA GLU A 188 15.44 3.42 12.27
C GLU A 188 16.91 3.60 11.91
N PRO A 189 17.28 4.66 11.17
CA PRO A 189 18.69 5.01 11.07
C PRO A 189 19.20 5.23 12.51
N GLU A 190 20.31 4.60 12.88
CA GLU A 190 20.97 4.91 14.14
C GLU A 190 21.17 6.42 14.19
N LEU A 191 20.51 7.08 15.15
CA LEU A 191 20.80 8.47 15.46
C LEU A 191 22.26 8.48 15.92
N SER A 192 23.16 8.99 15.08
CA SER A 192 24.53 9.26 15.47
C SER A 192 24.49 10.20 16.67
N GLU A 193 24.84 9.68 17.85
CA GLU A 193 25.14 10.49 19.03
C GLU A 193 26.49 11.18 18.83
N ASP A 194 26.51 12.23 18.01
CA ASP A 194 27.68 13.11 17.80
C ASP A 194 27.09 14.52 17.54
N GLU A 195 27.37 15.61 18.28
CA GLU A 195 28.48 15.98 19.17
C GLU A 195 27.99 16.99 20.25
N GLN A 196 28.65 17.00 21.42
CA GLN A 196 28.71 18.17 22.33
C GLN A 196 29.76 19.16 21.85
#